data_AF-A0AAV2G1B0-F1
#
_entry.id   AF-A0AAV2G1B0-F1
#
_cell.length_a   1.000
_cell.length_b   1.000
_cell.length_c   1.000
_cell.angle_alpha   90.00
_cell.angle_beta   90.00
_cell.angle_gamma   90.00
#
_symmetry.space_group_name_H-M   'P 1'
#
loop_
_entity.id
_entity.type
_entity.pdbx_description
1 polymer ?
#
loop_
_entity_poly.entity_id
_entity_poly.type
_entity_poly.pdbx_seq_one_letter_code
_entity_poly.pdbx_strand_id
1 'polypeptide(L)'
;MFGITCWSLWRTRNDRVFAGKVVSAEAFLQRVRAWINVVQTAMDNDKAIHQHCLPARTEELISWKPPPAEWVTLNTDGFVLPNSGHATAGGLIRDHLGRYFAAFAMNLGVCSITRAELRGAVEGL
;
A
#
# COMPACT_ATOMS: atom_id res chain seq x y z
N MET A 1 14.74 4.69 3.61
CA MET A 1 14.55 4.88 5.07
C MET A 1 13.18 5.45 5.43
N PHE A 2 12.79 6.63 4.93
CA PHE A 2 11.49 7.27 5.26
C PHE A 2 10.26 6.34 5.02
N GLY A 3 10.16 5.71 3.84
CA GLY A 3 9.05 4.82 3.53
C GLY A 3 8.91 3.61 4.45
N ILE A 4 10.05 3.02 4.88
CA ILE A 4 10.07 1.87 5.81
C ILE A 4 9.51 2.28 7.17
N THR A 5 9.87 3.47 7.65
CA THR A 5 9.35 4.00 8.92
C THR A 5 7.86 4.27 8.84
N CYS A 6 7.39 4.94 7.77
CA CYS A 6 5.97 5.22 7.57
C CYS A 6 5.14 3.93 7.49
N TRP A 7 5.60 2.95 6.71
CA TRP A 7 4.93 1.65 6.61
C TRP A 7 4.92 0.90 7.95
N SER A 8 6.04 0.91 8.69
CA SER A 8 6.13 0.28 10.01
C SER A 8 5.18 0.92 11.01
N LEU A 9 5.04 2.25 10.98
CA LEU A 9 4.11 2.98 11.84
C LEU A 9 2.65 2.64 11.49
N TRP A 10 2.31 2.68 10.20
CA TRP A 10 0.99 2.29 9.72
C TRP A 10 0.63 0.86 10.15
N ARG A 11 1.56 -0.08 9.97
CA ARG A 11 1.37 -1.47 10.37
C ARG A 11 1.17 -1.62 11.87
N THR A 12 2.02 -1.01 12.70
CA THR A 12 1.88 -1.06 14.17
C THR A 12 0.54 -0.46 14.63
N ARG A 13 0.10 0.64 14.01
CA ARG A 13 -1.22 1.22 14.28
C ARG A 13 -2.34 0.24 13.94
N ASN A 14 -2.28 -0.41 12.79
CA ASN A 14 -3.30 -1.36 12.35
C ASN A 14 -3.32 -2.63 13.20
N ASP A 15 -2.15 -3.19 13.54
CA ASP A 15 -2.03 -4.34 14.44
C ASP A 15 -2.66 -4.03 15.82
N ARG A 16 -2.51 -2.79 16.30
CA ARG A 16 -3.15 -2.34 17.55
C ARG A 16 -4.67 -2.25 17.42
N VAL A 17 -5.17 -1.63 16.35
CA VAL A 17 -6.61 -1.39 16.14
C VAL A 17 -7.36 -2.68 15.86
N PHE A 18 -6.82 -3.54 14.98
CA PHE A 18 -7.56 -4.69 14.45
C PHE A 18 -7.19 -6.02 15.11
N ALA A 19 -6.01 -6.12 15.74
CA ALA A 19 -5.55 -7.35 16.39
C ALA A 19 -5.23 -7.18 17.88
N GLY A 20 -5.45 -5.98 18.45
CA GLY A 20 -5.18 -5.70 19.87
C GLY A 20 -3.70 -5.80 20.27
N LYS A 21 -2.79 -5.89 19.30
CA LYS A 21 -1.37 -6.08 19.57
C LYS A 21 -0.74 -4.77 20.03
N VAL A 22 -0.12 -4.78 21.21
CA VAL A 22 0.68 -3.66 21.70
C VAL A 22 2.15 -3.96 21.44
N VAL A 23 2.82 -3.05 20.73
CA VAL A 23 4.24 -3.15 20.40
C VAL A 23 4.99 -2.10 21.21
N SER A 24 6.03 -2.50 21.95
CA SER A 24 6.89 -1.56 22.68
C SER A 24 7.69 -0.68 21.71
N ALA A 25 8.11 0.50 22.17
CA ALA A 25 8.95 1.40 21.37
C ALA A 25 10.25 0.71 20.92
N GLU A 26 10.85 -0.10 21.79
CA GLU A 26 12.07 -0.85 21.48
C GLU A 26 11.82 -1.89 20.37
N ALA A 27 10.76 -2.69 20.48
CA ALA A 27 10.42 -3.67 19.45
C ALA A 27 10.07 -3.02 18.11
N PHE A 28 9.49 -1.81 18.13
CA PHE A 28 9.26 -1.01 16.93
C PHE A 28 10.57 -0.57 16.27
N LEU A 29 11.51 0.00 17.05
CA LEU A 29 12.80 0.46 16.52
C LEU A 29 13.64 -0.69 15.97
N GLN A 30 13.67 -1.84 16.67
CA GLN A 30 14.36 -3.03 16.20
C GLN A 30 13.80 -3.53 14.87
N ARG A 31 12.47 -3.51 14.71
CA ARG A 31 11.80 -3.88 13.46
C ARG A 31 12.16 -2.95 12.32
N VAL A 32 12.12 -1.63 12.54
CA VAL A 32 12.49 -0.63 11.52
C VAL A 32 13.94 -0.83 11.07
N ARG A 33 14.87 -1.01 12.02
CA ARG A 33 16.28 -1.28 11.73
C ARG A 33 16.46 -2.57 10.92
N ALA A 34 15.77 -3.64 11.29
CA ALA A 34 15.82 -4.90 10.55
C ALA A 34 15.36 -4.74 9.10
N TRP A 35 14.25 -4.02 8.86
CA TRP A 35 13.77 -3.76 7.50
C TRP A 35 14.69 -2.87 6.68
N ILE A 36 15.31 -1.86 7.31
CA ILE A 36 16.33 -1.03 6.64
C ILE A 36 17.49 -1.92 6.16
N ASN A 37 17.99 -2.82 7.02
CA ASN A 37 19.07 -3.72 6.67
C ASN A 37 18.67 -4.65 5.52
N VAL A 38 17.48 -5.24 5.55
CA VAL A 38 16.97 -6.11 4.47
C VAL A 38 16.94 -5.38 3.14
N VAL A 39 16.39 -4.16 3.10
CA VAL A 39 16.31 -3.37 1.87
C VAL A 39 17.70 -2.98 1.38
N GLN A 40 18.61 -2.60 2.28
CA GLN A 40 19.97 -2.24 1.92
C GLN A 40 20.72 -3.42 1.30
N THR A 41 20.66 -4.60 1.93
CA THR A 41 21.27 -5.82 1.41
C THR A 41 20.70 -6.21 0.04
N ALA A 42 19.38 -6.08 -0.15
CA ALA A 42 18.76 -6.35 -1.45
C ALA A 42 19.27 -5.40 -2.54
N MET A 43 19.41 -4.11 -2.23
CA MET A 43 19.94 -3.11 -3.17
C MET A 43 21.42 -3.36 -3.50
N ASP A 44 22.22 -3.77 -2.52
CA ASP A 44 23.65 -4.06 -2.74
C ASP A 44 23.84 -5.33 -3.59
N ASN A 45 23.01 -6.35 -3.38
CA ASN A 45 22.99 -7.57 -4.21
C ASN A 45 22.55 -7.27 -5.65
N ASP A 46 21.53 -6.42 -5.85
CA ASP A 46 21.06 -6.00 -7.18
C ASP A 46 22.19 -5.30 -7.97
N LYS A 47 22.94 -4.40 -7.30
CA LYS A 47 24.13 -3.76 -7.88
C LYS A 47 25.22 -4.76 -8.27
N ALA A 48 25.47 -5.77 -7.43
CA ALA A 48 26.49 -6.79 -7.72
C ALA A 48 26.11 -7.67 -8.91
N ILE A 49 24.82 -8.01 -9.06
CA ILE A 49 24.30 -8.77 -10.21
C ILE A 49 24.36 -7.94 -11.50
N HIS A 50 23.98 -6.65 -11.42
CA HIS A 50 23.93 -5.76 -12.58
C HIS A 50 25.31 -5.30 -13.10
N GLN A 51 26.38 -5.42 -12.30
CA GLN A 51 27.75 -5.14 -12.78
C GLN A 51 28.27 -6.13 -13.82
N HIS A 52 27.67 -7.33 -13.96
CA HIS A 52 28.33 -8.41 -14.67
C HIS A 52 27.76 -8.85 -16.03
N CYS A 53 26.54 -8.52 -16.49
CA CYS A 53 26.07 -9.10 -17.78
C CYS A 53 24.84 -8.49 -18.52
N LEU A 54 24.33 -7.28 -18.25
CA LEU A 54 23.11 -6.79 -18.93
C LEU A 54 23.20 -5.33 -19.42
N PRO A 55 22.50 -4.95 -20.51
CA PRO A 55 22.41 -3.56 -20.93
C PRO A 55 21.90 -2.69 -19.77
N ALA A 56 22.44 -1.47 -19.66
CA ALA A 56 22.13 -0.56 -18.57
C ALA A 56 20.61 -0.39 -18.40
N ARG A 57 20.07 -0.93 -17.31
CA ARG A 57 18.67 -0.76 -16.92
C ARG A 57 18.38 0.72 -16.77
N THR A 58 17.46 1.26 -17.55
CA THR A 58 16.98 2.64 -17.35
C THR A 58 16.04 2.63 -16.15
N GLU A 59 16.47 3.25 -15.05
CA GLU A 59 15.61 3.50 -13.90
C GLU A 59 14.75 4.74 -14.18
N GLU A 60 13.45 4.54 -14.40
CA GLU A 60 12.49 5.65 -14.42
C GLU A 60 11.86 5.82 -13.04
N LEU A 61 11.87 7.05 -12.54
CA LEU A 61 11.17 7.40 -11.30
C LEU A 61 9.67 7.43 -11.56
N ILE A 62 8.98 6.33 -11.27
CA ILE A 62 7.52 6.29 -11.25
C ILE A 62 7.05 6.89 -9.92
N SER A 63 6.62 8.15 -9.97
CA SER A 63 6.01 8.85 -8.82
C SER A 63 4.54 9.14 -9.07
N TRP A 64 3.75 9.12 -7.99
CA TRP A 64 2.37 9.58 -8.04
C TRP A 64 2.35 11.07 -8.38
N LYS A 65 1.53 11.44 -9.37
CA LYS A 65 1.27 12.84 -9.73
C LYS A 65 -0.17 13.18 -9.36
N PRO A 66 -0.42 14.34 -8.73
CA PRO A 66 -1.78 14.80 -8.50
C PRO A 66 -2.51 15.00 -9.84
N PRO A 67 -3.84 14.82 -9.85
CA PRO A 67 -4.61 15.04 -11.06
C PRO A 67 -4.66 16.56 -11.36
N PRO A 68 -5.05 16.95 -12.59
CA PRO A 68 -5.21 18.36 -12.93
C PRO A 68 -6.25 19.06 -12.05
N ALA A 69 -6.23 20.40 -12.00
CA ALA A 69 -7.29 21.17 -11.36
C ALA A 69 -8.67 20.80 -11.95
N GLU A 70 -9.71 20.85 -11.13
CA GLU A 70 -11.08 20.38 -11.45
C GLU A 70 -11.24 18.86 -11.59
N TRP A 71 -10.18 18.06 -11.40
CA TRP A 71 -10.27 16.60 -11.33
C TRP A 71 -10.17 16.08 -9.90
N VAL A 72 -10.74 14.89 -9.71
CA VAL A 72 -10.62 14.12 -8.48
C VAL A 72 -9.86 12.82 -8.75
N THR A 73 -9.16 12.32 -7.74
CA THR A 73 -8.55 10.99 -7.74
C THR A 73 -9.46 10.03 -6.98
N LEU A 74 -9.83 8.93 -7.62
CA LEU A 74 -10.46 7.78 -6.98
C LEU A 74 -9.39 6.72 -6.66
N ASN A 75 -9.21 6.40 -5.38
CA ASN A 75 -8.42 5.26 -4.94
C ASN A 75 -9.34 4.18 -4.40
N THR A 76 -9.27 2.96 -4.92
CA THR A 76 -10.09 1.83 -4.47
C THR A 76 -9.23 0.70 -3.94
N ASP A 77 -9.80 -0.12 -3.07
CA ASP A 77 -9.16 -1.31 -2.54
C ASP A 77 -10.21 -2.40 -2.28
N GLY A 78 -9.85 -3.64 -2.56
CA GLY A 78 -10.65 -4.84 -2.32
C GLY A 78 -10.07 -5.67 -1.18
N PHE A 79 -10.95 -6.29 -0.40
CA PHE A 79 -10.54 -7.25 0.63
C PHE A 79 -11.37 -8.51 0.53
N VAL A 80 -10.73 -9.67 0.69
CA VAL A 80 -11.38 -10.98 0.78
C VAL A 80 -10.85 -11.72 2.01
N LEU A 81 -11.76 -12.15 2.86
CA LEU A 81 -11.43 -12.90 4.07
C LEU A 81 -11.00 -14.33 3.68
N PRO A 82 -9.77 -14.78 3.98
CA PRO A 82 -9.21 -16.03 3.46
C PRO A 82 -10.05 -17.28 3.76
N ASN A 83 -10.69 -17.34 4.93
CA ASN A 83 -11.39 -18.54 5.40
C ASN A 83 -12.83 -18.66 4.90
N SER A 84 -13.48 -17.54 4.54
CA SER A 84 -14.91 -17.55 4.17
C SER A 84 -15.16 -17.08 2.73
N GLY A 85 -14.17 -16.44 2.11
CA GLY A 85 -14.35 -15.77 0.82
C GLY A 85 -15.23 -14.53 0.89
N HIS A 86 -15.69 -14.11 2.07
CA HIS A 86 -16.42 -12.86 2.24
C HIS A 86 -15.56 -11.69 1.81
N ALA A 87 -16.13 -10.85 0.96
CA ALA A 87 -15.47 -9.80 0.25
C ALA A 87 -16.12 -8.45 0.56
N THR A 88 -15.27 -7.45 0.68
CA THR A 88 -15.65 -6.04 0.77
C THR A 88 -14.80 -5.26 -0.21
N ALA A 89 -15.30 -4.12 -0.66
CA ALA A 89 -14.47 -3.15 -1.35
C ALA A 89 -14.79 -1.75 -0.82
N GLY A 90 -13.93 -0.79 -1.13
CA GLY A 90 -14.18 0.59 -0.80
C GLY A 90 -13.35 1.51 -1.66
N GLY A 91 -13.60 2.80 -1.49
CA GLY A 91 -12.83 3.82 -2.18
C GLY A 91 -12.79 5.13 -1.44
N LEU A 92 -11.76 5.91 -1.77
CA LEU A 92 -11.48 7.24 -1.26
C LEU A 92 -11.29 8.18 -2.44
N ILE A 93 -12.11 9.22 -2.48
CA ILE A 93 -12.08 10.27 -3.48
C ILE A 93 -11.39 11.48 -2.88
N ARG A 94 -10.41 12.01 -3.60
CA ARG A 94 -9.62 13.18 -3.20
C ARG A 94 -9.64 14.24 -4.29
N ASP A 95 -9.61 15.51 -3.92
CA ASP A 95 -9.45 16.59 -4.88
C ASP A 95 -8.02 16.66 -5.46
N HIS A 96 -7.80 17.58 -6.41
CA HIS A 96 -6.49 17.82 -7.02
C HIS A 96 -5.38 18.26 -6.05
N LEU A 97 -5.73 18.73 -4.84
CA LEU A 97 -4.78 19.04 -3.77
C LEU A 97 -4.57 17.85 -2.81
N GLY A 98 -5.16 16.69 -3.11
CA GLY A 98 -5.11 15.51 -2.28
C GLY A 98 -5.99 15.57 -1.03
N ARG A 99 -6.87 16.58 -0.91
CA ARG A 99 -7.78 16.74 0.22
C ARG A 99 -8.92 15.74 0.11
N TYR A 100 -9.40 15.27 1.26
CA TYR A 100 -10.57 14.39 1.32
C TYR A 100 -11.77 15.05 0.64
N PHE A 101 -12.43 14.31 -0.25
CA PHE A 101 -13.66 14.73 -0.90
C PHE A 101 -14.84 13.84 -0.49
N ALA A 102 -14.71 12.53 -0.66
CA ALA A 102 -15.72 11.54 -0.29
C ALA A 102 -15.10 10.14 -0.10
N ALA A 103 -15.84 9.22 0.52
CA ALA A 103 -15.44 7.81 0.63
C ALA A 103 -16.67 6.89 0.64
N PHE A 104 -16.47 5.64 0.24
CA PHE A 104 -17.50 4.60 0.26
C PHE A 104 -16.92 3.25 0.68
N ALA A 105 -17.81 2.36 1.11
CA ALA A 105 -17.52 0.97 1.40
C ALA A 105 -18.72 0.09 1.00
N MET A 106 -18.45 -1.12 0.55
CA MET A 106 -19.45 -2.08 0.09
C MET A 106 -19.18 -3.48 0.62
N ASN A 107 -20.26 -4.19 0.95
CA ASN A 107 -20.24 -5.63 1.18
C ASN A 107 -20.60 -6.34 -0.13
N LEU A 108 -19.71 -7.20 -0.61
CA LEU A 108 -19.85 -7.90 -1.90
C LEU A 108 -20.30 -9.36 -1.76
N GLY A 109 -20.61 -9.80 -0.53
CA GLY A 109 -20.86 -11.21 -0.23
C GLY A 109 -19.61 -12.04 -0.47
N VAL A 110 -19.73 -13.18 -1.12
CA VAL A 110 -18.58 -14.03 -1.46
C VAL A 110 -18.12 -13.75 -2.89
N CYS A 111 -16.86 -13.35 -3.07
CA CYS A 111 -16.25 -13.27 -4.40
C CYS A 111 -14.72 -13.32 -4.38
N SER A 112 -14.12 -13.44 -5.58
CA SER A 112 -12.67 -13.38 -5.74
C SER A 112 -12.12 -11.99 -5.46
N ILE A 113 -10.83 -11.93 -5.13
CA ILE A 113 -10.12 -10.66 -4.91
C ILE A 113 -10.19 -9.76 -6.14
N THR A 114 -10.00 -10.31 -7.34
CA THR A 114 -10.13 -9.56 -8.59
C THR A 114 -11.51 -8.94 -8.76
N ARG A 115 -12.58 -9.65 -8.39
CA ARG A 115 -13.93 -9.10 -8.45
C ARG A 115 -14.12 -8.00 -7.41
N ALA A 116 -13.56 -8.14 -6.21
CA ALA A 116 -13.62 -7.11 -5.18
C ALA A 116 -12.97 -5.81 -5.64
N GLU A 117 -11.74 -5.88 -6.16
CA GLU A 117 -11.01 -4.73 -6.71
C GLU A 117 -11.80 -4.02 -7.83
N LEU A 118 -12.28 -4.78 -8.81
CA LEU A 118 -13.02 -4.22 -9.95
C LEU A 118 -14.35 -3.59 -9.52
N ARG A 119 -15.05 -4.18 -8.55
CA ARG A 119 -16.31 -3.62 -8.05
C ARG A 119 -16.09 -2.33 -7.28
N GLY A 120 -14.98 -2.19 -6.56
CA GLY A 120 -14.56 -0.92 -5.98
C GLY A 120 -14.41 0.15 -7.05
N ALA A 121 -13.69 -0.15 -8.14
CA ALA A 121 -13.49 0.80 -9.24
C ALA A 121 -14.81 1.21 -9.92
N VAL A 122 -15.70 0.25 -10.21
CA VAL A 122 -16.98 0.51 -10.88
C VAL A 122 -17.92 1.38 -10.03
N GLU A 123 -17.98 1.16 -8.72
CA GLU A 123 -18.86 1.96 -7.86
C GLU A 123 -18.34 3.38 -7.63
N GLY A 124 -17.03 3.57 -7.61
CA GLY A 124 -16.44 4.88 -7.38
C GLY A 124 -16.43 5.81 -8.61
N LEU A 125 -16.75 5.28 -9.79
CA LEU A 125 -16.82 5.99 -11.08
C LEU A 125 -18.25 6.46 -11.35
#